data_AF-A0A7Y6Z7I9-F1
#
_entry.id   AF-A0A7Y6Z7I9-F1
#
_cell.length_a   1.000
_cell.length_b   1.000
_cell.length_c   1.000
_cell.angle_alpha   90.00
_cell.angle_beta   90.00
_cell.angle_gamma   90.00
#
_symmetry.space_group_name_H-M   'P 1'
#
loop_
_entity.id
_entity.type
_entity.pdbx_description
1 polymer ?
#
loop_
_entity_poly.entity_id
_entity_poly.type
_entity_poly.pdbx_seq_one_letter_code
_entity_poly.pdbx_strand_id
1 'polypeptide(L)'
;MKKTIIRGLLVPETIAGVVIIAACSYLLGRVENMPKASALLPELVLWFGMILASVMIFTEVKKSFKSEESNVFFVDVNRFLIAAVLSCIYVPAVHFIGFYSATALFVPLTAWMFGYRNKRVIASVSVIFIASLFVIFSLIMGKELPSEFFLG
;
A
#
# COMPACT_ATOMS: atom_id res chain seq x y z
N MET A 1 14.96 -28.31 14.99
CA MET A 1 15.29 -26.88 14.74
C MET A 1 15.18 -26.45 13.27
N LYS A 2 15.86 -27.09 12.29
CA LYS A 2 15.76 -26.69 10.86
C LYS A 2 14.34 -26.72 10.27
N LYS A 3 13.51 -27.69 10.66
CA LYS A 3 12.16 -27.92 10.09
C LYS A 3 11.16 -26.78 10.39
N THR A 4 11.32 -26.09 11.53
CA THR A 4 10.47 -24.96 11.95
C THR A 4 10.85 -23.68 11.19
N ILE A 5 12.15 -23.44 10.99
CA ILE A 5 12.68 -22.30 10.22
C ILE A 5 12.23 -22.38 8.76
N ILE A 6 12.28 -23.57 8.14
CA ILE A 6 11.84 -23.76 6.75
C ILE A 6 10.31 -23.59 6.61
N ARG A 7 9.53 -23.98 7.63
CA ARG A 7 8.07 -23.74 7.65
C ARG A 7 7.72 -22.27 7.81
N GLY A 8 8.46 -21.50 8.63
CA GLY A 8 8.29 -20.05 8.77
C GLY A 8 8.71 -19.26 7.51
N LEU A 9 9.67 -19.78 6.74
CA LEU A 9 10.15 -19.16 5.50
C LEU A 9 9.18 -19.35 4.32
N LEU A 10 8.38 -20.42 4.33
CA LEU A 10 7.41 -20.76 3.28
C LEU A 10 5.98 -20.23 3.56
N VAL A 11 5.83 -19.36 4.56
CA VAL A 11 4.55 -18.68 4.80
C VAL A 11 4.35 -17.62 3.70
N PRO A 12 3.15 -17.51 3.10
CA PRO A 12 2.85 -16.52 2.06
C PRO A 12 3.23 -15.08 2.45
N GLU A 13 3.12 -14.73 3.73
CA GLU A 13 3.52 -13.40 4.24
C GLU A 13 5.03 -13.14 4.11
N THR A 14 5.87 -14.10 4.45
CA THR A 14 7.33 -13.96 4.33
C THR A 14 7.73 -13.86 2.86
N ILE A 15 7.11 -14.64 1.98
CA ILE A 15 7.32 -14.57 0.53
C ILE A 15 6.87 -13.20 -0.01
N ALA A 16 5.69 -12.73 0.37
CA ALA A 16 5.19 -11.40 -0.02
C ALA A 16 6.12 -10.28 0.47
N GLY A 17 6.58 -10.34 1.73
CA GLY A 17 7.53 -9.37 2.28
C GLY A 17 8.85 -9.33 1.50
N VAL A 18 9.42 -10.49 1.17
CA VAL A 18 10.65 -10.58 0.37
C VAL A 18 10.45 -10.03 -1.04
N VAL A 19 9.32 -10.35 -1.68
CA VAL A 19 8.97 -9.81 -3.00
C VAL A 19 8.80 -8.29 -2.95
N ILE A 20 8.14 -7.74 -1.92
CA ILE A 20 7.99 -6.30 -1.73
C ILE A 20 9.36 -5.64 -1.56
N ILE A 21 10.25 -6.19 -0.73
CA ILE A 21 11.61 -5.65 -0.54
C ILE A 21 12.39 -5.68 -1.86
N ALA A 22 12.35 -6.79 -2.59
CA ALA A 22 13.02 -6.92 -3.88
C ALA A 22 12.48 -5.92 -4.92
N ALA A 23 11.16 -5.74 -4.98
CA ALA A 23 10.52 -4.76 -5.85
C ALA A 23 10.91 -3.32 -5.46
N CYS A 24 10.93 -3.01 -4.16
CA CYS A 24 11.35 -1.69 -3.67
C CYS A 24 12.81 -1.40 -4.00
N SER A 25 13.71 -2.37 -3.81
CA SER A 25 15.13 -2.22 -4.18
C SER A 25 15.31 -2.01 -5.68
N TYR A 26 14.58 -2.75 -6.52
CA TYR A 26 14.61 -2.55 -7.97
C TYR A 26 14.10 -1.16 -8.39
N LEU A 27 13.00 -0.70 -7.78
CA LEU A 27 12.41 0.60 -8.06
C LEU A 27 13.29 1.75 -7.58
N LEU A 28 14.01 1.63 -6.46
CA LEU A 28 14.98 2.65 -6.04
C LEU A 28 16.09 2.86 -7.07
N GLY A 29 16.57 1.80 -7.72
CA GLY A 29 17.52 1.92 -8.83
C GLY A 29 16.95 2.65 -10.06
N ARG A 30 15.62 2.80 -10.16
CA ARG A 30 14.96 3.62 -11.20
C ARG A 30 14.74 5.06 -10.74
N VAL A 31 14.58 5.31 -9.45
CA VAL A 31 14.36 6.64 -8.86
C VAL A 31 15.63 7.50 -8.94
N GLU A 32 16.83 6.92 -8.91
CA GLU A 32 18.10 7.66 -9.09
C GLU A 32 18.17 8.45 -10.40
N ASN A 33 17.44 8.02 -11.44
CA ASN A 33 17.41 8.68 -12.75
C ASN A 33 16.37 9.81 -12.85
N MET A 34 15.63 10.11 -11.77
CA MET A 34 14.59 11.14 -11.77
C MET A 34 15.11 12.48 -11.21
N PRO A 35 14.56 13.63 -11.67
CA PRO A 35 14.85 14.92 -11.06
C PRO A 35 14.59 14.89 -9.56
N LYS A 36 15.53 15.39 -8.74
CA LYS A 36 15.49 15.30 -7.27
C LYS A 36 14.16 15.74 -6.66
N ALA A 37 13.51 16.78 -7.20
CA ALA A 37 12.21 17.26 -6.72
C ALA A 37 11.05 16.27 -6.93
N SER A 38 11.08 15.44 -7.98
CA SER A 38 10.07 14.40 -8.23
C SER A 38 10.45 13.03 -7.64
N ALA A 39 11.71 12.86 -7.24
CA ALA A 39 12.24 11.63 -6.64
C ALA A 39 11.93 11.49 -5.14
N LEU A 40 11.77 12.62 -4.41
CA LEU A 40 11.56 12.62 -2.96
C LEU A 40 10.35 11.77 -2.51
N LEU A 41 9.20 11.91 -3.18
CA LEU A 41 7.99 11.16 -2.81
C LEU A 41 8.15 9.65 -3.08
N PRO A 42 8.52 9.22 -4.31
CA PRO A 42 8.79 7.82 -4.58
C PRO A 42 9.83 7.22 -3.64
N GLU A 43 10.95 7.91 -3.40
CA GLU A 43 12.03 7.45 -2.52
C GLU A 43 11.53 7.23 -1.09
N LEU A 44 10.80 8.19 -0.53
CA LEU A 44 10.26 8.11 0.82
C LEU A 44 9.26 6.95 0.95
N VAL A 45 8.34 6.80 0.00
CA VAL A 45 7.37 5.69 -0.01
C VAL A 45 8.07 4.34 -0.11
N LEU A 46 9.11 4.22 -0.93
CA LEU A 46 9.88 2.98 -1.08
C LEU A 46 10.66 2.63 0.21
N TRP A 47 11.27 3.62 0.86
CA TRP A 47 11.94 3.43 2.15
C TRP A 47 10.96 3.01 3.26
N PHE A 48 9.83 3.72 3.39
CA PHE A 48 8.79 3.34 4.34
C PHE A 48 8.23 1.94 4.05
N GLY A 49 8.01 1.61 2.78
CA GLY A 49 7.56 0.28 2.35
C GLY A 49 8.54 -0.82 2.76
N MET A 50 9.85 -0.61 2.57
CA MET A 50 10.87 -1.57 3.00
C MET A 50 10.93 -1.74 4.51
N ILE A 51 10.79 -0.66 5.28
CA ILE A 51 10.75 -0.74 6.75
C ILE A 51 9.54 -1.56 7.19
N LEU A 52 8.35 -1.27 6.67
CA LEU A 52 7.13 -1.99 7.03
C LEU A 52 7.18 -3.47 6.61
N ALA A 53 7.70 -3.77 5.41
CA ALA A 53 7.89 -5.14 4.94
C ALA A 53 8.88 -5.91 5.83
N SER A 54 9.95 -5.25 6.28
CA SER A 54 10.91 -5.83 7.22
C SER A 54 10.23 -6.15 8.54
N VAL A 55 9.46 -5.22 9.12
CA VAL A 55 8.67 -5.44 10.35
C VAL A 55 7.74 -6.64 10.19
N MET A 56 7.06 -6.75 9.04
CA MET A 56 6.16 -7.87 8.74
C MET A 56 6.89 -9.22 8.82
N ILE A 57 8.04 -9.34 8.14
CA ILE A 57 8.89 -10.55 8.20
C ILE A 57 9.35 -10.84 9.63
N PHE A 58 9.82 -9.82 10.36
CA PHE A 58 10.27 -9.99 11.74
C PHE A 58 9.15 -10.47 12.66
N THR A 59 7.93 -9.94 12.51
CA THR A 59 6.79 -10.38 13.31
C THR A 59 6.40 -11.83 13.01
N GLU A 60 6.45 -12.25 11.75
CA GLU A 60 6.09 -13.63 11.37
C GLU A 60 7.16 -14.64 11.76
N VAL A 61 8.45 -14.30 11.61
CA VAL A 61 9.54 -15.13 12.12
C VAL A 61 9.40 -15.31 13.63
N LYS A 62 9.13 -14.23 14.39
CA LYS A 62 8.95 -14.29 15.84
C LYS A 62 7.75 -15.15 16.26
N LYS A 63 6.61 -15.05 15.57
CA LYS A 63 5.43 -15.90 15.82
C LYS A 63 5.70 -17.37 15.52
N SER A 64 6.39 -17.67 14.42
CA SER A 64 6.77 -19.04 14.04
C SER A 64 7.67 -19.71 15.09
N PHE A 65 8.54 -18.95 15.76
CA PHE A 65 9.34 -19.47 16.89
C PHE A 65 8.51 -19.75 18.15
N LYS A 66 7.42 -19.02 18.36
CA LYS A 66 6.57 -19.14 19.56
C LYS A 66 5.52 -20.26 19.45
N SER A 67 5.43 -20.96 18.30
CA SER A 67 4.39 -21.96 18.00
C SER A 67 2.96 -21.45 18.25
N GLU A 68 2.75 -20.13 18.23
CA GLU A 68 1.41 -19.56 18.12
C GLU A 68 0.91 -19.83 16.70
N GLU A 69 -0.33 -20.29 16.56
CA GLU A 69 -0.96 -20.43 15.25
C GLU A 69 -0.86 -19.09 14.52
N SER A 70 -0.07 -19.07 13.45
CA SER A 70 -0.07 -17.96 12.51
C SER A 70 -1.47 -17.92 11.90
N ASN A 71 -2.30 -16.95 12.32
CA ASN A 71 -3.46 -16.58 11.53
C ASN A 71 -2.94 -16.09 10.19
N VAL A 72 -2.91 -16.99 9.21
CA VAL A 72 -2.42 -16.71 7.87
C VAL A 72 -3.28 -15.56 7.32
N PHE A 73 -2.67 -14.40 7.11
CA PHE A 73 -3.34 -13.21 6.61
C PHE A 73 -3.91 -13.45 5.20
N PHE A 74 -3.31 -14.40 4.47
CA PHE A 74 -3.75 -14.90 3.17
C PHE A 74 -4.89 -15.93 3.18
N VAL A 75 -5.58 -16.16 4.31
CA VAL A 75 -6.73 -17.10 4.37
C VAL A 75 -7.86 -16.69 3.42
N ASP A 76 -7.98 -15.40 3.11
CA ASP A 76 -9.06 -14.87 2.29
C ASP A 76 -8.53 -14.44 0.90
N VAL A 77 -8.19 -15.44 0.06
CA VAL A 77 -7.75 -15.25 -1.35
C VAL A 77 -8.70 -14.31 -2.11
N ASN A 78 -10.00 -14.35 -1.80
CA ASN A 78 -10.99 -13.45 -2.36
C ASN A 78 -10.72 -11.98 -2.02
N ARG A 79 -10.37 -11.65 -0.78
CA ARG A 79 -10.06 -10.26 -0.39
C ARG A 79 -8.77 -9.77 -1.03
N PHE A 80 -7.79 -10.66 -1.16
CA PHE A 80 -6.55 -10.34 -1.88
C PHE A 80 -6.81 -10.07 -3.38
N LEU A 81 -7.58 -10.93 -4.04
CA LEU A 81 -7.98 -10.74 -5.44
C LEU A 81 -8.78 -9.45 -5.62
N ILE A 82 -9.72 -9.16 -4.71
CA ILE A 82 -10.47 -7.92 -4.69
C ILE A 82 -9.53 -6.72 -4.62
N ALA A 83 -8.56 -6.72 -3.68
CA ALA A 83 -7.61 -5.62 -3.53
C ALA A 83 -6.72 -5.45 -4.77
N ALA A 84 -6.26 -6.56 -5.36
CA ALA A 84 -5.45 -6.55 -6.58
C ALA A 84 -6.21 -5.99 -7.79
N VAL A 85 -7.46 -6.43 -7.98
CA VAL A 85 -8.34 -5.95 -9.04
C VAL A 85 -8.67 -4.47 -8.85
N LEU A 86 -9.02 -4.05 -7.63
CA LEU A 86 -9.27 -2.63 -7.33
C LEU A 86 -8.03 -1.79 -7.63
N SER A 87 -6.84 -2.25 -7.25
CA SER A 87 -5.58 -1.54 -7.52
C SER A 87 -5.31 -1.41 -9.03
N CYS A 88 -5.59 -2.45 -9.81
CA CYS A 88 -5.48 -2.39 -11.27
C CYS A 88 -6.49 -1.42 -11.91
N ILE A 89 -7.70 -1.32 -11.36
CA ILE A 89 -8.75 -0.39 -11.83
C ILE A 89 -8.44 1.06 -11.41
N TYR A 90 -7.78 1.26 -10.27
CA TYR A 90 -7.44 2.59 -9.77
C TYR A 90 -6.52 3.36 -10.71
N VAL A 91 -5.51 2.71 -11.29
CA VAL A 91 -4.54 3.34 -12.21
C VAL A 91 -5.23 4.04 -13.40
N PRO A 92 -6.09 3.38 -14.20
CA PRO A 92 -6.83 4.05 -15.25
C PRO A 92 -7.89 5.01 -14.71
N ALA A 93 -8.53 4.73 -13.57
CA ALA A 93 -9.53 5.64 -12.99
C ALA A 93 -8.93 7.02 -12.64
N VAL A 94 -7.70 7.06 -12.13
CA VAL A 94 -6.96 8.32 -11.88
C VAL A 94 -6.76 9.11 -13.17
N HIS A 95 -6.50 8.43 -14.29
CA HIS A 95 -6.30 9.08 -15.59
C HIS A 95 -7.60 9.70 -16.14
N PHE A 96 -8.75 9.06 -15.96
CA PHE A 96 -10.03 9.54 -16.49
C PHE A 96 -10.77 10.54 -15.59
N ILE A 97 -10.75 10.35 -14.27
CA ILE A 97 -11.60 11.08 -13.31
C ILE A 97 -10.79 12.13 -12.52
N GLY A 98 -9.46 12.03 -12.53
CA GLY A 98 -8.58 12.86 -11.72
C GLY A 98 -8.23 12.21 -10.37
N PHE A 99 -7.09 12.61 -9.81
CA PHE A 99 -6.47 11.92 -8.66
C PHE A 99 -7.31 11.96 -7.38
N TYR A 100 -7.83 13.14 -7.01
CA TYR A 100 -8.59 13.31 -5.77
C TYR A 100 -9.93 12.59 -5.81
N SER A 101 -10.66 12.70 -6.91
CA SER A 101 -11.95 12.03 -7.11
C SER A 101 -11.81 10.51 -7.18
N ALA A 102 -10.80 9.99 -7.90
CA ALA A 102 -10.52 8.55 -7.93
C ALA A 102 -10.17 8.01 -6.54
N THR A 103 -9.36 8.75 -5.77
CA THR A 103 -8.97 8.37 -4.40
C THR A 103 -10.17 8.42 -3.44
N ALA A 104 -11.01 9.44 -3.56
CA ALA A 104 -12.20 9.62 -2.73
C ALA A 104 -13.22 8.50 -2.92
N LEU A 105 -13.26 7.87 -4.10
CA LEU A 105 -14.06 6.68 -4.35
C LEU A 105 -13.33 5.41 -3.89
N PHE A 106 -12.02 5.32 -4.17
CA PHE A 106 -11.22 4.12 -3.92
C PHE A 106 -11.07 3.79 -2.42
N VAL A 107 -10.78 4.78 -1.58
CA VAL A 107 -10.57 4.58 -0.13
C VAL A 107 -11.82 4.02 0.58
N PRO A 108 -13.04 4.57 0.39
CA PRO A 108 -14.22 3.98 1.01
C PRO A 108 -14.63 2.67 0.36
N LEU A 109 -14.44 2.49 -0.95
CA LEU A 109 -14.75 1.21 -1.63
C LEU A 109 -13.86 0.08 -1.11
N THR A 110 -12.55 0.30 -1.04
CA THR A 110 -11.62 -0.67 -0.45
C THR A 110 -11.99 -0.96 1.00
N ALA A 111 -12.18 0.07 1.84
CA ALA A 111 -12.54 -0.13 3.24
C ALA A 111 -13.83 -0.95 3.41
N TRP A 112 -14.84 -0.70 2.58
CA TRP A 112 -16.10 -1.42 2.61
C TRP A 112 -15.96 -2.88 2.14
N MET A 113 -15.19 -3.13 1.08
CA MET A 113 -14.90 -4.48 0.57
C MET A 113 -14.03 -5.30 1.53
N PHE A 114 -13.15 -4.66 2.30
CA PHE A 114 -12.38 -5.32 3.36
C PHE A 114 -13.24 -5.71 4.58
N GLY A 115 -14.52 -5.31 4.59
CA GLY A 115 -15.49 -5.69 5.62
C GLY A 115 -15.58 -4.71 6.79
N TYR A 116 -14.92 -3.55 6.72
CA TYR A 116 -15.17 -2.49 7.70
C TYR A 116 -16.61 -1.99 7.51
N ARG A 117 -17.45 -2.16 8.54
CA ARG A 117 -18.88 -1.78 8.49
C ARG A 117 -19.18 -0.45 9.17
N ASN A 118 -18.20 0.16 9.84
CA ASN A 118 -18.40 1.43 10.53
C ASN A 118 -18.25 2.61 9.55
N LYS A 119 -19.37 3.00 8.93
CA LYS A 119 -19.45 4.08 7.94
C LYS A 119 -18.87 5.41 8.44
N ARG A 120 -18.96 5.70 9.74
CA ARG A 120 -18.39 6.92 10.34
C ARG A 120 -16.87 6.90 10.29
N VAL A 121 -16.26 5.77 10.65
CA VAL A 121 -14.80 5.59 10.62
C VAL A 121 -14.30 5.66 9.17
N ILE A 122 -15.00 5.02 8.23
CA ILE A 122 -14.64 5.04 6.81
C ILE A 122 -14.65 6.47 6.26
N ALA A 123 -15.70 7.25 6.57
CA ALA A 123 -15.79 8.63 6.13
C ALA A 123 -14.67 9.49 6.73
N SER A 124 -14.42 9.39 8.04
CA SER A 124 -13.35 10.15 8.71
C SER A 124 -11.97 9.82 8.16
N VAL A 125 -11.66 8.53 7.97
CA VAL A 125 -10.37 8.09 7.41
C VAL A 125 -10.21 8.56 5.97
N SER A 126 -11.26 8.46 5.15
CA SER A 126 -11.22 8.94 3.76
C SER A 126 -10.94 10.44 3.70
N VAL A 127 -11.62 11.23 4.52
CA VAL A 127 -11.41 12.70 4.58
C VAL A 127 -10.00 13.03 5.05
N ILE A 128 -9.52 12.42 6.13
CA ILE A 128 -8.16 12.65 6.64
C ILE A 128 -7.11 12.27 5.59
N PHE A 129 -7.32 11.15 4.89
CA PHE A 129 -6.40 10.68 3.86
C PHE A 129 -6.34 11.64 2.67
N ILE A 130 -7.48 12.07 2.15
CA ILE A 130 -7.56 13.05 1.05
C ILE A 130 -6.94 14.39 1.47
N ALA A 131 -7.25 14.87 2.69
CA ALA A 131 -6.67 16.10 3.22
C ALA A 131 -5.14 16.00 3.36
N SER A 132 -4.63 14.86 3.82
CA SER A 132 -3.19 14.62 3.91
C SER A 132 -2.54 14.61 2.53
N LEU A 133 -3.15 13.97 1.54
CA LEU A 133 -2.69 14.01 0.15
C LEU A 133 -2.69 15.43 -0.39
N PHE A 134 -3.74 16.22 -0.14
CA PHE A 134 -3.78 17.61 -0.54
C PHE A 134 -2.62 18.41 0.06
N VAL A 135 -2.38 18.28 1.37
CA VAL A 135 -1.26 18.96 2.04
C VAL A 135 0.08 18.53 1.45
N ILE A 136 0.32 17.23 1.29
CA ILE A 136 1.60 16.72 0.80
C ILE A 136 1.85 17.16 -0.65
N PHE A 137 0.88 16.98 -1.53
CA PHE A 137 1.08 17.24 -2.95
C PHE A 137 1.01 18.73 -3.31
N SER A 138 0.06 19.46 -2.74
CA SER A 138 -0.15 20.88 -3.03
C SER A 138 0.81 21.77 -2.22
N LEU A 139 0.88 21.61 -0.90
CA LEU A 139 1.67 22.51 -0.05
C LEU A 139 3.15 22.14 0.02
N ILE A 140 3.48 20.84 0.11
CA ILE A 140 4.88 20.41 0.27
C ILE A 140 5.57 20.27 -1.09
N MET A 141 4.90 19.65 -2.06
CA MET A 141 5.49 19.36 -3.36
C MET A 141 5.26 20.43 -4.44
N GLY A 142 4.30 21.35 -4.24
CA GLY A 142 3.95 22.36 -5.24
C GLY A 142 3.58 21.77 -6.61
N LYS A 143 3.13 20.52 -6.65
CA LYS A 143 2.86 19.79 -7.89
C LYS A 143 1.36 19.74 -8.11
N GLU A 144 0.90 20.32 -9.21
CA GLU A 144 -0.47 20.16 -9.67
C GLU A 144 -0.66 18.71 -10.14
N LEU A 145 -1.33 17.91 -9.31
CA LEU A 145 -1.79 16.58 -9.69
C LEU A 145 -2.84 16.71 -10.79
N PRO A 146 -3.07 15.65 -11.61
CA PRO A 146 -4.06 15.68 -12.68
C PRO A 146 -5.35 16.32 -12.19
N SER A 147 -5.66 17.49 -12.76
CA SER A 147 -6.76 18.31 -12.34
C SER A 147 -8.05 17.51 -12.51
N GLU A 148 -8.94 17.73 -11.55
CA GLU A 148 -10.26 17.14 -11.58
C GLU A 148 -10.96 17.54 -12.88
N PHE A 149 -11.80 16.68 -13.43
CA PHE A 149 -12.71 17.04 -14.52
C PHE A 149 -13.57 18.30 -14.19
N PHE A 150 -13.62 18.70 -12.91
CA PHE A 150 -14.35 19.85 -12.39
C PHE A 150 -13.55 21.17 -12.30
N LEU A 151 -12.27 21.19 -12.64
CA LEU A 151 -11.46 22.42 -12.80
C LEU A 151 -11.01 22.57 -14.26
N GLY A 152 -12.00 22.51 -15.16
CA GLY A 152 -11.90 23.10 -16.50
C GLY A 152 -12.19 24.59 -16.46
#